data_AF-A0A8J2LJZ6-F1
#
_entry.id   AF-A0A8J2LJZ6-F1
#
_cell.length_a   1.000
_cell.length_b   1.000
_cell.length_c   1.000
_cell.angle_alpha   90.00
_cell.angle_beta   90.00
_cell.angle_gamma   90.00
#
_symmetry.space_group_name_H-M   'P 1'
#
loop_
_entity.id
_entity.type
_entity.pdbx_description
1 polymer ?
#
loop_
_entity_poly.entity_id
_entity_poly.type
_entity_poly.pdbx_seq_one_letter_code
_entity_poly.pdbx_strand_id
1 'polypeptide(L)'
;MYDKEGGLTPYGLEDASMYPNLFVELAVDSRWGDEDLKKVAGQNFLHVFRQAEHLRDKMRNESVPVSNDLISSPHLQNQTRCRYNVNTGLGRY
;
A
#
# COMPACT_ATOMS: atom_id res chain seq x y z
N MET A 1 -36.98 -7.03 10.17
CA MET A 1 -36.90 -6.84 8.71
C MET A 1 -35.71 -5.92 8.46
N TYR A 2 -34.61 -6.47 7.97
CA TYR A 2 -33.55 -5.74 7.27
C TYR A 2 -32.94 -6.77 6.32
N ASP A 3 -33.52 -6.81 5.13
CA ASP A 3 -32.93 -7.36 3.93
C ASP A 3 -31.68 -6.55 3.59
N LYS A 4 -30.52 -7.02 4.05
CA LYS A 4 -29.23 -6.50 3.57
C LYS A 4 -28.94 -7.12 2.21
N GLU A 5 -29.57 -6.58 1.18
CA GLU A 5 -29.06 -6.60 -0.19
C GLU A 5 -28.43 -5.24 -0.47
N GLY A 6 -27.44 -4.87 0.36
CA GLY A 6 -26.69 -3.61 0.27
C GLY A 6 -25.21 -3.93 0.05
N GLY A 7 -24.52 -3.12 -0.77
CA GLY A 7 -23.15 -3.36 -1.23
C GLY A 7 -22.11 -3.62 -0.13
N LEU A 8 -20.91 -4.04 -0.54
CA LEU A 8 -19.78 -4.42 0.33
C LEU A 8 -19.34 -3.34 1.34
N THR A 9 -19.86 -2.13 1.24
CA THR A 9 -19.48 -0.96 2.03
C THR A 9 -20.51 -0.67 3.13
N PRO A 10 -20.07 -0.15 4.29
CA PRO A 10 -20.98 0.35 5.32
C PRO A 10 -21.89 1.48 4.81
N TYR A 11 -23.07 1.62 5.42
CA TYR A 11 -23.96 2.75 5.20
C TYR A 11 -23.28 4.07 5.57
N GLY A 12 -23.43 5.10 4.74
CA GLY A 12 -22.75 6.38 4.86
C GLY A 12 -21.29 6.38 4.39
N LEU A 13 -20.82 5.27 3.80
CA LEU A 13 -19.48 5.07 3.22
C LEU A 13 -19.56 4.35 1.86
N GLU A 14 -20.57 4.68 1.05
CA GLU A 14 -20.87 4.02 -0.22
C GLU A 14 -19.80 4.23 -1.29
N ASP A 15 -19.08 5.36 -1.25
CA ASP A 15 -17.99 5.68 -2.16
C ASP A 15 -16.92 6.58 -1.50
N ALA A 16 -15.83 6.84 -2.23
CA ALA A 16 -14.69 7.62 -1.72
C ALA A 16 -15.01 9.10 -1.44
N SER A 17 -16.11 9.65 -1.97
CA SER A 17 -16.56 11.00 -1.63
C SER A 17 -17.15 11.09 -0.22
N MET A 18 -17.48 9.96 0.42
CA MET A 18 -18.10 9.87 1.74
C MET A 18 -17.13 9.89 2.91
N TYR A 19 -15.82 9.98 2.68
CA TYR A 19 -14.84 10.11 3.77
C TYR A 19 -15.13 11.25 4.77
N PRO A 20 -15.68 12.42 4.39
CA PRO A 20 -16.08 13.43 5.35
C PRO A 20 -17.05 12.92 6.44
N ASN A 21 -17.94 11.97 6.12
CA ASN A 21 -18.87 11.38 7.11
C ASN A 21 -18.11 10.65 8.22
N LEU A 22 -17.04 9.93 7.88
CA LEU A 22 -16.17 9.28 8.85
C LEU A 22 -15.46 10.30 9.74
N PHE A 23 -14.97 11.41 9.18
CA PHE A 23 -14.29 12.45 9.96
C PHE A 23 -15.24 13.19 10.92
N VAL A 24 -16.49 13.40 10.52
CA VAL A 24 -17.53 13.94 11.43
C VAL A 24 -17.74 12.99 12.61
N GLU A 25 -17.91 11.69 12.35
CA GLU A 25 -18.13 10.70 13.42
C GLU A 25 -16.92 10.59 14.36
N LEU A 26 -15.69 10.68 13.85
CA LEU A 26 -14.50 10.69 14.70
C LEU A 26 -14.38 11.98 15.51
N ALA A 27 -14.75 13.13 14.94
CA ALA A 27 -14.65 14.43 15.63
C ALA A 27 -15.66 14.60 16.78
N VAL A 28 -16.81 13.91 16.73
CA VAL A 28 -17.77 13.92 17.84
C VAL A 28 -17.36 13.00 19.00
N ASP A 29 -16.46 12.05 18.76
CA ASP A 29 -15.91 11.16 19.78
C ASP A 29 -14.76 11.84 20.52
N SER A 30 -14.96 12.09 21.82
CA SER A 30 -13.99 12.75 22.72
C SER A 30 -12.60 12.10 22.79
N ARG A 31 -12.44 10.87 22.29
CA ARG A 31 -11.15 10.18 22.22
C ARG A 31 -10.23 10.73 21.12
N TRP A 32 -10.76 11.49 20.16
CA TRP A 32 -10.00 12.03 19.04
C TRP A 32 -9.86 13.54 19.16
N GLY A 33 -8.63 14.03 19.17
CA GLY A 33 -8.35 15.45 19.02
C GLY A 33 -8.11 15.83 17.56
N ASP A 34 -8.12 17.14 17.26
CA ASP A 34 -7.79 17.69 15.93
C ASP A 34 -6.44 17.17 15.40
N GLU A 35 -5.44 17.04 16.27
CA GLU A 35 -4.14 16.49 15.89
C GLU A 35 -4.20 15.01 15.50
N ASP A 36 -5.09 14.22 16.11
CA ASP A 36 -5.28 12.82 15.72
C ASP A 36 -6.05 12.70 14.41
N LEU A 37 -7.01 13.59 14.16
CA LEU A 37 -7.69 13.66 12.86
C LEU A 37 -6.72 14.04 11.73
N LYS A 38 -5.78 14.97 11.96
CA LYS A 38 -4.72 15.28 10.97
C LYS A 38 -3.81 14.07 10.68
N LYS A 39 -3.49 13.28 11.72
CA LYS A 39 -2.75 12.01 11.57
C LYS A 39 -3.48 11.02 10.68
N VAL A 40 -4.78 10.81 10.93
CA VAL A 40 -5.64 9.92 10.13
C VAL A 40 -5.81 10.43 8.70
N ALA A 41 -6.02 11.73 8.51
CA ALA A 41 -6.17 12.35 7.20
C ALA A 41 -4.94 12.20 6.31
N GLY A 42 -3.77 12.00 6.89
CA GLY A 42 -2.59 11.62 6.11
C GLY A 42 -1.24 11.92 6.74
N GLN A 43 -1.16 12.63 7.87
CA GLN A 43 0.17 12.93 8.44
C GLN A 43 0.91 11.66 8.86
N ASN A 44 0.22 10.61 9.32
CA ASN A 44 0.85 9.32 9.62
C ASN A 44 1.45 8.69 8.36
N PHE A 45 0.69 8.69 7.26
CA PHE A 45 1.15 8.17 5.98
C PHE A 45 2.38 8.95 5.49
N LEU A 46 2.30 10.28 5.44
CA LEU A 46 3.41 11.14 5.02
C LEU A 46 4.65 10.96 5.90
N HIS A 47 4.46 10.77 7.21
CA HIS A 47 5.56 10.55 8.14
C HIS A 47 6.34 9.26 7.82
N VAL A 48 5.63 8.13 7.63
CA VAL A 48 6.27 6.85 7.29
C VAL A 48 6.87 6.90 5.89
N PHE A 49 6.17 7.53 4.94
CA PHE A 49 6.65 7.59 3.56
C PHE A 49 7.95 8.39 3.43
N ARG A 50 8.06 9.52 4.13
CA ARG A 50 9.32 10.29 4.21
C ARG A 50 10.46 9.49 4.84
N GLN A 51 10.19 8.62 5.81
CA GLN A 51 11.21 7.74 6.38
C GLN A 51 11.69 6.69 5.38
N ALA A 52 10.79 6.14 4.55
CA ALA A 52 11.17 5.24 3.48
C ALA A 52 12.04 5.95 2.43
N GLU A 53 11.70 7.19 2.06
CA GLU A 53 12.52 8.02 1.17
C GLU A 53 13.89 8.34 1.78
N HIS A 54 13.93 8.66 3.07
CA HIS A 54 15.18 8.90 3.77
C HIS A 54 16.09 7.65 3.76
N LEU A 55 15.52 6.46 3.97
CA LEU A 55 16.28 5.21 3.88
C LEU A 55 16.79 4.95 2.47
N ARG A 56 15.97 5.18 1.44
CA ARG A 56 16.38 5.10 0.03
C ARG A 56 17.58 6.01 -0.24
N ASP A 57 17.50 7.27 0.19
CA ASP A 57 18.55 8.27 -0.06
C ASP A 57 19.83 7.93 0.71
N LYS A 58 19.69 7.43 1.95
CA LYS A 58 20.81 6.92 2.75
C LYS A 58 21.51 5.75 2.05
N MET A 59 20.77 4.73 1.62
CA MET A 59 21.32 3.57 0.92
C MET A 59 22.02 3.97 -0.38
N ARG A 60 21.47 4.96 -1.10
CA ARG A 60 22.09 5.53 -2.30
C ARG A 60 23.41 6.23 -1.97
N ASN A 61 23.45 7.03 -0.91
CA ASN A 61 24.66 7.75 -0.49
C ASN A 61 25.75 6.80 0.03
N GLU A 62 25.34 5.71 0.69
CA GLU A 62 26.23 4.63 1.14
C GLU A 62 26.63 3.67 0.00
N SER A 63 26.18 3.93 -1.24
CA SER A 63 26.46 3.11 -2.42
C SER A 63 26.11 1.63 -2.22
N VAL A 64 25.00 1.35 -1.51
CA VAL A 64 24.49 -0.01 -1.33
C VAL A 64 24.20 -0.62 -2.71
N PRO A 65 24.72 -1.82 -3.03
CA PRO A 65 24.55 -2.42 -4.33
C PRO A 65 23.07 -2.72 -4.61
N VAL A 66 22.63 -2.41 -5.82
CA VAL A 66 21.30 -2.83 -6.30
C VAL A 66 21.33 -4.34 -6.52
N SER A 67 20.39 -5.07 -5.91
CA SER A 67 20.24 -6.49 -6.20
C SER A 67 19.71 -6.65 -7.62
N ASN A 68 20.50 -7.32 -8.45
CA ASN A 68 20.11 -7.78 -9.78
C ASN A 68 19.92 -9.30 -9.78
N ASP A 69 19.73 -9.90 -8.59
CA ASP A 69 19.63 -11.34 -8.43
C ASP A 69 18.26 -11.82 -8.89
N LEU A 70 18.25 -12.94 -9.61
CA LEU A 70 17.00 -13.60 -10.00
C LEU A 70 16.40 -14.30 -8.79
N ILE A 71 15.09 -14.14 -8.62
CA ILE A 71 14.32 -14.92 -7.63
C ILE A 71 14.48 -16.40 -7.96
N SER A 72 14.90 -17.19 -6.96
CA SER A 72 15.12 -18.63 -7.13
C SER A 72 13.85 -19.38 -7.53
N SER A 73 14.00 -20.36 -8.42
CA SER A 73 12.89 -21.14 -9.00
C SER A 73 11.91 -21.75 -7.97
N PRO A 74 12.33 -22.23 -6.78
CA PRO A 74 11.40 -22.76 -5.78
C PRO A 74 10.42 -21.71 -5.23
N HIS A 75 10.77 -20.42 -5.26
CA HIS A 75 9.89 -19.34 -4.84
C HIS A 75 8.91 -18.90 -5.94
N LEU A 76 9.13 -19.35 -7.17
CA LEU A 76 8.26 -19.10 -8.31
C LEU A 76 7.19 -20.19 -8.35
N GLN A 77 6.27 -20.13 -7.39
CA GLN A 77 5.20 -21.10 -7.16
C GLN A 77 4.48 -21.49 -8.46
N ASN A 78 4.80 -22.67 -9.02
CA ASN A 78 4.14 -23.41 -10.11
C ASN A 78 3.60 -22.63 -11.35
N GLN A 79 3.93 -21.36 -11.51
CA GLN A 79 3.55 -20.49 -12.64
C GLN A 79 4.57 -20.62 -13.79
N THR A 80 4.93 -21.87 -14.12
CA THR A 80 5.91 -22.16 -15.16
C THR A 80 5.35 -22.11 -16.58
N ARG A 81 4.02 -21.99 -16.74
CA ARG A 81 3.34 -22.09 -18.05
C ARG A 81 3.35 -20.79 -18.88
N CYS A 82 3.53 -19.62 -18.26
CA CYS A 82 3.50 -18.31 -18.93
C CYS A 82 4.81 -17.54 -18.75
N ARG A 83 5.96 -18.23 -18.83
CA ARG A 83 7.29 -17.60 -18.71
C ARG A 83 8.23 -18.06 -19.83
N TYR A 84 8.98 -17.12 -20.37
CA TYR A 84 10.12 -17.41 -21.24
C TYR A 84 11.33 -17.82 -20.39
N ASN A 85 11.98 -18.93 -20.75
CA ASN A 85 13.20 -19.34 -20.08
C ASN A 85 14.36 -18.43 -20.54
N VAL A 86 14.82 -17.58 -19.63
CA VAL A 86 15.93 -16.64 -19.85
C VAL A 86 17.27 -17.33 -20.13
N ASN A 87 17.41 -18.61 -19.77
CA ASN A 87 18.64 -19.39 -19.98
C ASN A 87 18.69 -20.08 -21.34
N THR A 88 17.53 -20.31 -22.00
CA THR A 88 17.47 -20.87 -23.35
C THR A 88 17.55 -19.76 -24.40
N GLY A 89 18.70 -19.08 -24.48
CA GLY A 89 19.30 -18.39 -25.65
C GLY A 89 18.49 -17.59 -26.69
N LEU A 90 17.17 -17.47 -26.63
CA LEU A 90 16.30 -16.93 -27.69
C LEU A 90 15.92 -15.46 -27.48
N GLY A 91 16.60 -14.75 -26.58
CA GLY A 91 16.30 -13.35 -26.26
C GLY A 91 17.51 -12.55 -25.77
N ARG A 92 18.69 -12.77 -26.35
CA ARG A 92 19.83 -11.86 -26.15
C ARG A 92 19.65 -10.64 -27.06
N TYR A 93 19.32 -9.50 -26.46
CA TYR A 93 19.69 -8.18 -26.98
C TYR A 93 20.97 -7.74 -26.28
#